data_AF-A0A6H5KG37-F1
#
_entry.id   AF-A0A6H5KG37-F1
#
_cell.length_a   1.000
_cell.length_b   1.000
_cell.length_c   1.000
_cell.angle_alpha   90.00
_cell.angle_beta   90.00
_cell.angle_gamma   90.00
#
_symmetry.space_group_name_H-M   'P 1'
#
loop_
_entity.id
_entity.type
_entity.pdbx_description
1 polymer ?
#
loop_
_entity_poly.entity_id
_entity_poly.type
_entity_poly.pdbx_seq_one_letter_code
_entity_poly.pdbx_strand_id
1 'polypeptide(L)'
;MGRARVDPQQAQKACDAVRSGQLSLRAAAKAYGVNKDALSRRLSGAMAMDARVGPETVLSKAEEDAVEDALIYASRHFLSFGRQ
;
A
#
# COMPACT_ATOMS: atom_id res chain seq x y z
N MET A 1 -1.52 15.97 1.54
CA MET A 1 -0.75 15.04 2.38
C MET A 1 -0.83 13.65 1.78
N GLY A 2 0.27 13.11 1.27
CA GLY A 2 0.30 11.73 0.73
C GLY A 2 0.01 10.71 1.83
N ARG A 3 -0.80 9.70 1.52
CA ARG A 3 -1.03 8.58 2.44
C ARG A 3 0.27 7.80 2.58
N ALA A 4 0.90 7.88 3.76
CA ALA A 4 2.05 7.04 4.07
C ALA A 4 1.64 5.56 3.96
N ARG A 5 2.46 4.77 3.27
CA ARG A 5 2.31 3.31 3.22
C ARG A 5 2.45 2.81 4.66
N VAL A 6 1.37 2.26 5.21
CA VAL A 6 1.39 1.66 6.54
C VAL A 6 2.10 0.32 6.44
N ASP A 7 3.13 0.11 7.28
CA ASP A 7 3.77 -1.19 7.43
C ASP A 7 2.74 -2.20 7.99
N PRO A 8 2.44 -3.31 7.29
CA PRO A 8 1.48 -4.31 7.76
C PRO A 8 1.81 -4.85 9.15
N GLN A 9 3.10 -4.98 9.49
CA GLN A 9 3.51 -5.47 10.80
C GLN A 9 3.19 -4.47 11.91
N GLN A 10 3.37 -3.18 11.65
CA GLN A 10 3.01 -2.12 12.61
C GLN A 10 1.49 -2.01 12.77
N ALA A 11 0.74 -2.14 11.67
CA ALA A 11 -0.72 -2.20 11.72
C ALA A 11 -1.21 -3.37 12.58
N GLN A 12 -0.62 -4.55 12.43
CA GLN A 12 -0.96 -5.73 13.21
C GLN A 12 -0.68 -5.53 14.70
N LYS A 13 0.52 -5.08 15.06
CA LYS A 13 0.89 -4.78 16.46
C LYS A 13 -0.02 -3.74 17.09
N ALA A 14 -0.41 -2.71 16.33
CA ALA A 14 -1.36 -1.69 16.80
C ALA A 14 -2.75 -2.28 17.04
N CYS A 15 -3.24 -3.14 16.14
CA CYS A 15 -4.52 -3.83 16.32
C CYS A 15 -4.51 -4.73 17.57
N ASP A 16 -3.43 -5.47 17.80
CA ASP A 16 -3.32 -6.40 18.92
C ASP A 16 -3.23 -5.66 20.27
N ALA A 17 -2.51 -4.54 20.33
CA ALA A 17 -2.46 -3.67 21.52
C ALA A 17 -3.83 -3.06 21.86
N VAL A 18 -4.66 -2.77 20.86
CA VAL A 18 -6.03 -2.28 21.07
C VAL A 18 -6.97 -3.40 21.49
N ARG A 19 -6.90 -4.57 20.84
CA ARG A 19 -7.75 -5.74 21.17
C ARG A 19 -7.48 -6.28 22.57
N SER A 20 -6.23 -6.29 23.00
CA SER A 20 -5.82 -6.70 24.36
C SER A 20 -6.15 -5.68 25.44
N GLY A 21 -6.65 -4.49 25.07
CA GLY A 21 -6.95 -3.41 26.01
C GLY A 21 -5.73 -2.69 26.58
N GLN A 22 -4.52 -3.02 26.13
CA GLN A 22 -3.29 -2.36 26.59
C GLN A 22 -3.23 -0.88 26.22
N LEU A 23 -3.71 -0.53 25.02
CA LEU A 23 -3.71 0.84 24.51
C LEU A 23 -5.07 1.23 23.94
N SER A 24 -5.46 2.49 24.13
CA SER A 24 -6.59 3.06 23.39
C SER A 24 -6.26 3.20 21.91
N LEU A 25 -7.28 3.24 21.05
CA LEU A 25 -7.13 3.40 19.60
C LEU A 25 -6.20 4.58 19.23
N ARG A 26 -6.37 5.72 19.91
CA ARG A 26 -5.54 6.92 19.69
C ARG A 26 -4.09 6.71 20.15
N ALA A 27 -3.89 6.05 21.30
CA ALA A 27 -2.56 5.77 21.83
C ALA A 27 -1.80 4.79 20.93
N ALA A 28 -2.46 3.72 20.47
CA ALA A 28 -1.87 2.75 19.54
C ALA A 28 -1.53 3.39 18.18
N ALA A 29 -2.43 4.20 17.62
CA ALA A 29 -2.17 4.92 16.37
C ALA A 29 -0.89 5.79 16.45
N LYS A 30 -0.70 6.49 17.57
CA LYS A 30 0.50 7.31 17.80
C LYS A 30 1.75 6.45 18.05
N ALA A 31 1.64 5.41 18.87
CA ALA A 31 2.77 4.56 19.27
C ALA A 31 3.36 3.77 18.09
N TYR A 32 2.51 3.29 17.19
CA TYR A 32 2.91 2.46 16.06
C TYR A 32 2.96 3.23 14.73
N GLY A 33 2.74 4.55 14.73
CA GLY A 33 2.81 5.37 13.51
C GLY A 33 1.71 5.07 12.48
N VAL A 34 0.58 4.51 12.90
CA VAL A 34 -0.52 4.10 12.02
C VAL A 34 -1.64 5.14 12.05
N ASN A 35 -2.24 5.44 10.90
CA ASN A 35 -3.39 6.33 10.85
C ASN A 35 -4.58 5.73 11.65
N LYS A 36 -5.17 6.53 12.55
CA LYS A 36 -6.27 6.12 13.44
C LYS A 36 -7.48 5.58 12.67
N ASP A 37 -7.85 6.19 11.55
CA ASP A 37 -9.03 5.76 10.78
C ASP A 37 -8.73 4.45 10.03
N ALA A 38 -7.50 4.30 9.52
CA ALA A 38 -7.03 3.07 8.91
C ALA A 38 -6.93 1.91 9.92
N LEU A 39 -6.56 2.21 11.16
CA LEU A 39 -6.55 1.26 12.27
C LEU A 39 -7.97 0.87 12.70
N SER A 40 -8.89 1.84 12.77
CA SER A 40 -10.30 1.61 13.10
C SER A 40 -10.97 0.68 12.07
N ARG A 41 -10.78 0.93 10.78
CA ARG A 41 -11.33 0.09 9.69
C ARG A 41 -10.78 -1.34 9.72
N ARG A 42 -9.51 -1.49 10.10
CA ARG A 42 -8.86 -2.79 10.31
C ARG A 42 -9.45 -3.54 11.49
N LEU A 43 -9.72 -2.85 12.60
CA LEU A 43 -10.36 -3.43 13.78
C LEU A 43 -11.81 -3.84 13.51
N SER A 44 -12.55 -3.07 12.71
CA SER A 44 -13.93 -3.38 12.32
C SER A 44 -14.05 -4.42 11.19
N GLY A 45 -12.93 -4.90 10.64
CA GLY A 45 -12.93 -5.83 9.50
C GLY A 45 -13.25 -5.20 8.14
N ALA A 46 -13.46 -3.88 8.07
CA ALA A 46 -13.72 -3.15 6.83
C ALA A 46 -12.48 -2.95 5.94
N MET A 47 -11.32 -3.45 6.35
CA MET A 47 -10.04 -3.38 5.65
C MET A 47 -9.15 -4.56 6.07
N ALA A 48 -8.64 -5.31 5.10
CA ALA A 48 -7.63 -6.35 5.34
C ALA A 48 -6.32 -5.73 5.86
N MET A 49 -5.54 -6.48 6.64
CA MET A 49 -4.29 -5.97 7.24
C MET A 49 -3.25 -5.60 6.18
N ASP A 50 -3.20 -6.42 5.14
CA ASP A 50 -2.34 -6.35 3.94
C ASP A 50 -2.97 -5.56 2.79
N ALA A 51 -4.12 -4.89 3.02
CA ALA A 51 -4.83 -4.14 1.98
C ALA A 51 -3.88 -3.13 1.28
N ARG A 52 -3.66 -3.34 -0.03
CA ARG A 52 -2.92 -2.41 -0.88
C ARG A 52 -3.79 -1.20 -1.22
N VAL A 53 -3.13 -0.07 -1.44
CA VAL A 53 -3.79 1.15 -1.91
C VAL A 53 -3.96 1.05 -3.42
N GLY A 54 -5.20 1.11 -3.89
CA GLY A 54 -5.54 1.13 -5.32
C GLY A 54 -6.45 -0.02 -5.72
N PRO A 55 -7.06 0.06 -6.92
CA PRO A 55 -7.75 -1.07 -7.52
C PRO A 55 -6.79 -2.24 -7.73
N GLU A 56 -7.35 -3.44 -7.79
CA GLU A 56 -6.61 -4.63 -8.19
C GLU A 56 -6.02 -4.43 -9.59
N THR A 57 -4.80 -4.93 -9.81
CA THR A 57 -4.16 -4.82 -11.12
C THR A 57 -4.94 -5.69 -12.11
N VAL A 58 -5.30 -5.12 -13.26
CA VAL A 58 -5.96 -5.87 -14.33
C VAL A 58 -5.01 -6.89 -14.95
N LEU A 59 -3.71 -6.56 -14.95
CA LEU A 59 -2.65 -7.40 -15.47
C LEU A 59 -2.10 -8.30 -14.36
N SER A 60 -1.85 -9.56 -14.72
CA SER A 60 -0.97 -10.45 -13.98
C SER A 60 0.46 -9.92 -13.99
N LYS A 61 1.28 -10.37 -13.03
CA LYS A 61 2.67 -9.91 -12.96
C LYS A 61 3.47 -10.20 -14.23
N ALA A 62 3.22 -11.36 -14.86
CA ALA A 62 3.85 -11.74 -16.12
C ALA A 62 3.45 -10.82 -17.27
N GLU A 63 2.20 -10.35 -17.31
CA GLU A 63 1.74 -9.39 -18.31
C GLU A 63 2.31 -7.99 -18.07
N GLU A 64 2.43 -7.56 -16.81
CA GLU A 64 3.12 -6.31 -16.47
C GLU A 64 4.57 -6.33 -16.96
N ASP A 65 5.29 -7.42 -16.69
CA ASP A 65 6.69 -7.58 -17.10
C ASP A 65 6.83 -7.56 -18.64
N ALA A 66 5.90 -8.21 -19.35
CA ALA A 66 5.89 -8.21 -20.83
C ALA A 66 5.64 -6.80 -21.40
N VAL A 67 4.74 -6.01 -20.80
CA VAL A 67 4.49 -4.62 -21.20
C VAL A 67 5.70 -3.74 -20.90
N GLU A 68 6.33 -3.92 -19.74
CA GLU A 68 7.56 -3.20 -19.36
C GLU A 68 8.68 -3.43 -20.37
N ASP A 69 8.95 -4.70 -20.71
CA ASP A 69 9.96 -5.07 -21.71
C ASP A 69 9.67 -4.47 -23.08
N ALA A 70 8.40 -4.52 -23.52
CA ALA A 70 7.98 -3.93 -24.79
C ALA A 70 8.19 -2.41 -24.83
N LEU A 71 7.89 -1.71 -23.75
CA LEU A 71 8.09 -0.26 -23.63
C LEU A 71 9.57 0.10 -23.62
N ILE A 72 10.40 -0.65 -22.89
CA ILE A 72 11.85 -0.45 -22.87
C ILE A 72 12.43 -0.69 -24.27
N TYR A 73 12.02 -1.77 -24.94
CA TYR A 73 12.43 -2.06 -26.32
C TYR A 73 12.04 -0.91 -27.25
N ALA A 74 10.77 -0.48 -27.21
CA ALA A 74 10.30 0.62 -28.06
C ALA A 74 11.03 1.94 -27.78
N SER A 75 11.33 2.23 -26.51
CA SER A 75 12.09 3.43 -26.13
C SER A 75 13.49 3.46 -26.73
N ARG A 76 14.13 2.29 -26.84
CA ARG A 76 15.51 2.16 -27.33
C ARG A 76 15.59 2.10 -28.86
N HIS A 77 14.54 1.60 -29.51
CA HIS A 77 14.58 1.29 -30.96
C HIS A 77 13.71 2.21 -31.80
N PHE A 78 12.66 2.82 -31.24
CA PHE A 78 11.67 3.56 -32.03
C PHE A 78 11.44 4.99 -31.52
N LEU A 79 11.60 5.26 -30.22
CA LEU A 79 11.42 6.60 -29.67
C LEU A 79 12.73 7.41 -29.76
N SER A 80 13.08 7.85 -30.97
CA SER A 80 13.93 9.04 -31.10
C SER A 80 13.07 10.24 -30.72
N PHE A 81 13.23 10.78 -29.51
CA PHE A 81 12.67 12.10 -29.19
C PHE A 81 13.34 13.11 -30.11
N GLY A 82 12.66 13.45 -31.20
CA GLY A 82 13.11 14.47 -32.13
C GLY A 82 13.30 15.79 -31.38
N ARG A 83 14.56 16.13 -31.10
CA ARG A 83 14.95 17.53 -30.96
C ARG A 83 14.94 18.09 -32.39
N GLN A 84 13.88 18.81 -32.73
CA GLN A 84 13.98 19.87 -33.73
C GLN A 84 14.62 21.09 -33.08
#